data_AF-G0QCD5-F1
#
_entry.id   AF-G0QCD5-F1
#
_cell.length_a   1.000
_cell.length_b   1.000
_cell.length_c   1.000
_cell.angle_alpha   90.00
_cell.angle_beta   90.00
_cell.angle_gamma   90.00
#
_symmetry.space_group_name_H-M   'P 1'
#
loop_
_entity.id
_entity.type
_entity.pdbx_description
1 polymer ?
#
loop_
_entity_poly.entity_id
_entity_poly.type
_entity_poly.pdbx_seq_one_letter_code
_entity_poly.pdbx_strand_id
1 'polypeptide(L)'
;MIFDRSTLDEQSFLRDLRSTVGDDVLIAEYTDFRTSTSTRRVELAGSNMSQIDRVVRFVKNVRFHEPVQAAFLTAALSAVPLVASLRPLIFSAGATSAAAVSYLFLGYRRLSFLFAPLSVLVGIPLLYYGLVKKTFDWGGRTYRQESKFEVKVVD
;
A
#
# COMPACT_ATOMS: atom_id res chain seq x y z
N MET A 1 -6.25 12.93 -3.33
CA MET A 1 -5.20 13.66 -4.06
C MET A 1 -5.87 14.81 -4.79
N ILE A 2 -5.30 16.01 -4.75
CA ILE A 2 -5.74 17.16 -5.54
C ILE A 2 -4.51 17.64 -6.31
N PHE A 3 -4.65 17.79 -7.62
CA PHE A 3 -3.60 18.30 -8.51
C PHE A 3 -4.24 19.26 -9.53
N ASP A 4 -3.42 20.12 -10.12
CA ASP A 4 -3.86 21.00 -11.20
C ASP A 4 -3.87 20.20 -12.51
N ARG A 5 -5.04 20.06 -13.15
CA ARG A 5 -5.13 19.31 -14.41
C ARG A 5 -4.38 20.00 -15.55
N SER A 6 -4.22 21.32 -15.50
CA SER A 6 -3.55 22.07 -16.57
C SER A 6 -2.05 21.78 -16.67
N THR A 7 -1.44 21.24 -15.61
CA THR A 7 -0.03 20.84 -15.61
C THR A 7 0.20 19.39 -16.06
N LEU A 8 -0.88 18.63 -16.26
CA LEU A 8 -0.80 17.23 -16.70
C LEU A 8 -0.55 17.15 -18.21
N ASP A 9 0.57 16.57 -18.63
CA ASP A 9 0.74 16.09 -20.00
C ASP A 9 -0.15 14.85 -20.23
N GLU A 10 -1.40 15.10 -20.65
CA GLU A 10 -2.42 14.08 -20.82
C GLU A 10 -2.03 13.01 -21.84
N GLN A 11 -1.28 13.35 -22.90
CA GLN A 11 -0.91 12.37 -23.92
C GLN A 11 0.13 11.38 -23.41
N SER A 12 1.16 11.87 -22.71
CA SER A 12 2.18 11.00 -22.11
C SER A 12 1.60 10.18 -20.96
N PHE A 13 0.77 10.81 -20.12
CA PHE A 13 0.05 10.10 -19.05
C PHE A 13 -0.81 8.96 -19.57
N LEU A 14 -1.64 9.17 -20.60
CA LEU A 14 -2.51 8.13 -21.16
C LEU A 14 -1.73 6.99 -21.82
N ARG A 15 -0.54 7.27 -22.35
CA ARG A 15 0.35 6.27 -22.94
C ARG A 15 0.90 5.34 -21.85
N ASP A 16 1.42 5.92 -20.77
CA ASP A 16 2.00 5.18 -19.66
C ASP A 16 0.95 4.51 -18.77
N LEU A 17 -0.27 5.08 -18.71
CA LEU A 17 -1.40 4.47 -17.99
C LEU A 17 -1.76 3.10 -18.58
N ARG A 18 -1.48 2.87 -19.86
CA ARG A 18 -1.70 1.57 -20.52
C ARG A 18 -0.64 0.54 -20.18
N SER A 19 0.49 0.94 -19.60
CA SER A 19 1.61 0.05 -19.24
C SER A 19 1.76 -0.16 -17.73
N THR A 20 0.84 0.37 -16.91
CA THR A 20 0.81 0.20 -15.44
C THR A 20 -0.58 -0.18 -14.93
N VAL A 21 -0.66 -0.55 -13.65
CA VAL A 21 -1.91 -0.95 -12.95
C VAL A 21 -2.25 0.03 -11.81
N GLY A 22 -1.36 0.97 -11.48
CA GLY A 22 -1.57 2.02 -10.47
C GLY A 22 -1.66 3.39 -11.12
N ASP A 23 -2.88 3.95 -11.18
CA ASP A 23 -3.13 5.31 -11.65
C ASP A 23 -2.64 6.36 -10.62
N ASP A 24 -2.81 6.06 -9.34
CA ASP A 24 -2.39 6.87 -8.20
C ASP A 24 -0.89 7.14 -8.16
N VAL A 25 -0.08 6.12 -8.41
CA VAL A 25 1.38 6.29 -8.42
C VAL A 25 1.85 6.91 -9.72
N LEU A 26 1.20 6.60 -10.85
CA LEU A 26 1.55 7.23 -12.13
C LEU A 26 1.27 8.73 -12.10
N ILE A 27 0.13 9.15 -11.56
CA ILE A 27 -0.24 10.57 -11.57
C ILE A 27 0.67 11.44 -10.70
N ALA A 28 1.32 10.86 -9.69
CA ALA A 28 2.34 11.51 -8.88
C ALA A 28 3.65 11.78 -9.64
N GLU A 29 3.93 11.06 -10.73
CA GLU A 29 5.10 11.30 -11.59
C GLU A 29 4.91 12.50 -12.51
N TYR A 30 3.66 12.82 -12.82
CA TYR A 30 3.29 13.84 -13.79
C TYR A 30 2.81 15.14 -13.14
N THR A 31 2.48 15.11 -11.85
CA THR A 31 1.87 16.27 -11.18
C THR A 31 2.35 16.41 -9.75
N ASP A 32 2.64 17.66 -9.36
CA ASP A 32 2.66 18.02 -7.95
C ASP A 32 1.24 17.91 -7.39
N PHE A 33 1.11 17.21 -6.27
CA PHE A 33 -0.17 17.01 -5.64
C PHE A 33 -0.19 17.43 -4.19
N ARG A 34 -1.39 17.81 -3.74
CA ARG A 34 -1.68 18.02 -2.33
C ARG A 34 -2.54 16.90 -1.80
N THR A 35 -2.20 16.45 -0.61
CA THR A 35 -3.01 15.48 0.14
C THR A 35 -4.25 16.19 0.66
N SER A 36 -5.43 15.69 0.29
CA SER A 36 -6.70 16.14 0.85
C SER A 36 -7.01 15.34 2.09
N THR A 37 -7.54 16.00 3.12
CA THR A 37 -8.06 15.36 4.34
C THR A 37 -9.45 14.76 4.14
N SER A 38 -10.09 15.02 3.00
CA SER A 38 -11.40 14.46 2.67
C SER A 38 -11.28 12.95 2.47
N THR A 39 -11.90 12.18 3.35
CA THR A 39 -12.00 10.73 3.24
C THR A 39 -13.42 10.32 2.87
N ARG A 40 -13.55 9.26 2.06
CA ARG A 40 -14.83 8.64 1.74
C ARG A 40 -14.75 7.15 2.06
N ARG A 41 -15.85 6.60 2.57
CA ARG A 41 -15.95 5.15 2.77
C ARG A 41 -16.05 4.47 1.41
N VAL A 42 -15.19 3.48 1.18
CA VAL A 42 -15.23 2.62 -0.01
C VAL A 42 -15.46 1.21 0.48
N GLU A 43 -16.50 0.57 -0.02
CA GLU A 43 -16.74 -0.85 0.28
C GLU A 43 -15.71 -1.69 -0.46
N LEU A 44 -14.98 -2.51 0.31
CA LEU A 44 -14.03 -3.46 -0.25
C LEU A 44 -14.79 -4.75 -0.54
N ALA A 45 -15.23 -4.92 -1.78
CA ALA A 45 -15.73 -6.20 -2.25
C ALA A 45 -14.57 -7.19 -2.44
N GLY A 46 -14.86 -8.49 -2.25
CA GLY A 46 -13.98 -9.60 -2.59
C GLY A 46 -13.71 -10.60 -1.47
N SER A 47 -13.07 -11.72 -1.82
CA SER A 47 -12.68 -12.80 -0.91
C SER A 47 -11.43 -12.44 -0.07
N ASN A 48 -11.06 -13.27 0.90
CA ASN A 48 -9.78 -13.11 1.63
C ASN A 48 -8.57 -13.08 0.68
N MET A 49 -8.62 -13.85 -0.41
CA MET A 49 -7.57 -13.84 -1.43
C MET A 49 -7.47 -12.48 -2.11
N SER A 50 -8.59 -11.84 -2.44
CA SER A 50 -8.58 -10.49 -3.02
C SER A 50 -7.93 -9.44 -2.10
N GLN A 51 -7.95 -9.65 -0.78
CA GLN A 51 -7.27 -8.77 0.18
C GLN A 51 -5.76 -9.01 0.17
N ILE A 52 -5.33 -10.26 0.02
CA ILE A 52 -3.92 -10.60 -0.16
C ILE A 52 -3.40 -9.98 -1.46
N ASP A 53 -4.13 -10.11 -2.57
CA ASP A 53 -3.73 -9.54 -3.87
C ASP A 53 -3.63 -8.00 -3.83
N ARG A 54 -4.50 -7.34 -3.05
CA ARG A 54 -4.38 -5.90 -2.76
C ARG A 54 -3.06 -5.55 -2.07
N VAL A 55 -2.64 -6.35 -1.10
CA VAL A 55 -1.35 -6.16 -0.42
C VAL A 55 -0.19 -6.41 -1.37
N VAL A 56 -0.24 -7.49 -2.17
CA VAL A 56 0.79 -7.78 -3.18
C VAL A 56 0.93 -6.61 -4.15
N ARG A 57 -0.20 -6.11 -4.68
CA ARG A 57 -0.21 -4.94 -5.57
C ARG A 57 0.39 -3.70 -4.91
N PHE A 58 0.00 -3.39 -3.66
CA PHE A 58 0.57 -2.26 -2.93
C PHE A 58 2.09 -2.38 -2.79
N VAL A 59 2.58 -3.55 -2.37
CA VAL A 59 4.02 -3.81 -2.21
C VAL A 59 4.76 -3.68 -3.54
N LYS A 60 4.19 -4.20 -4.64
CA LYS A 60 4.77 -4.08 -5.98
C LYS A 60 4.85 -2.62 -6.43
N ASN A 61 3.77 -1.86 -6.28
CA ASN A 61 3.74 -0.45 -6.63
C ASN A 61 4.84 0.34 -5.89
N VAL A 62 4.91 0.22 -4.56
CA VAL A 62 5.93 0.91 -3.77
C VAL A 62 7.34 0.45 -4.15
N ARG A 63 7.55 -0.86 -4.36
CA ARG A 63 8.86 -1.42 -4.73
C ARG A 63 9.40 -0.90 -6.05
N PHE A 64 8.55 -0.71 -7.05
CA PHE A 64 8.96 -0.33 -8.40
C PHE A 64 8.95 1.18 -8.65
N HIS A 65 8.04 1.92 -8.01
CA HIS A 65 7.99 3.38 -8.15
C HIS A 65 8.92 4.09 -7.16
N GLU A 66 9.06 3.56 -5.93
CA GLU A 66 9.82 4.20 -4.85
C GLU A 66 10.84 3.22 -4.23
N PRO A 67 11.83 2.72 -5.01
CA PRO A 67 12.65 1.59 -4.62
C PRO A 67 13.51 1.85 -3.36
N VAL A 68 13.99 3.08 -3.18
CA VAL A 68 14.78 3.47 -2.00
C VAL A 68 13.90 3.50 -0.76
N GLN A 69 12.72 4.11 -0.85
CA GLN A 69 11.76 4.15 0.25
C GLN A 69 11.27 2.74 0.59
N ALA A 70 10.99 1.91 -0.42
CA ALA A 70 10.61 0.51 -0.24
C ALA A 70 11.68 -0.28 0.52
N ALA A 71 12.95 -0.12 0.15
CA ALA A 71 14.06 -0.79 0.83
C ALA A 71 14.18 -0.34 2.30
N PHE A 72 14.09 0.98 2.54
CA PHE A 72 14.13 1.54 3.89
C PHE A 72 12.96 1.05 4.75
N LEU A 73 11.73 1.12 4.24
CA LEU A 73 10.53 0.65 4.96
C LEU A 73 10.59 -0.86 5.22
N THR A 74 11.08 -1.64 4.26
CA THR A 74 11.25 -3.10 4.45
C THR A 74 12.27 -3.38 5.55
N ALA A 75 13.41 -2.70 5.55
CA ALA A 75 14.43 -2.84 6.60
C ALA A 75 13.88 -2.42 7.98
N ALA A 76 13.20 -1.28 8.06
CA ALA A 76 12.60 -0.78 9.28
C ALA A 76 11.53 -1.74 9.84
N LEU A 77 10.63 -2.25 9.00
CA LEU A 77 9.61 -3.23 9.39
C LEU A 77 10.24 -4.57 9.81
N SER A 78 11.38 -4.93 9.25
CA SER A 78 12.09 -6.17 9.61
C SER A 78 12.74 -6.10 11.00
N ALA A 79 12.97 -4.90 11.53
CA ALA A 79 13.44 -4.70 12.90
C ALA A 79 12.31 -4.78 13.95
N VAL A 80 11.04 -4.69 13.53
CA VAL A 80 9.88 -4.68 14.45
C VAL A 80 9.78 -5.95 15.30
N PRO A 81 10.00 -7.18 14.79
CA PRO A 81 9.95 -8.40 15.61
C PRO A 81 10.98 -8.39 16.76
N LEU A 82 12.13 -7.74 16.55
CA LEU A 82 13.15 -7.59 17.59
C LEU A 82 12.63 -6.68 18.70
N VAL A 83 12.03 -5.53 18.37
CA VAL A 83 11.42 -4.62 19.35
C VAL A 83 10.25 -5.28 20.06
N ALA A 84 9.39 -5.99 19.33
CA ALA A 84 8.26 -6.73 19.89
C ALA A 84 8.72 -7.81 20.89
N SER A 85 9.83 -8.49 20.60
CA SER A 85 10.42 -9.51 21.49
C SER A 85 11.12 -8.89 22.71
N LEU A 86 11.91 -7.83 22.52
CA LEU A 86 12.71 -7.21 23.58
C LEU A 86 11.88 -6.32 24.52
N ARG A 87 10.83 -5.68 24.01
CA ARG A 87 10.01 -4.68 24.70
C ARG A 87 8.52 -4.83 24.33
N PRO A 88 7.88 -5.98 24.65
CA PRO A 88 6.52 -6.30 24.19
C PRO A 88 5.46 -5.29 24.64
N LEU A 89 5.58 -4.76 25.86
CA LEU A 89 4.64 -3.76 26.38
C LEU A 89 4.76 -2.42 25.64
N ILE A 90 5.99 -1.96 25.37
CA ILE A 90 6.24 -0.72 24.64
C ILE A 90 5.74 -0.85 23.20
N PHE A 91 6.07 -1.97 22.54
CA PHE A 91 5.58 -2.28 21.20
C PHE A 91 4.05 -2.29 21.13
N SER A 92 3.40 -3.04 22.02
CA SER A 92 1.95 -3.19 22.01
C SER A 92 1.23 -1.88 22.31
N ALA A 93 1.70 -1.11 23.30
CA ALA A 93 1.16 0.21 23.62
C ALA A 93 1.36 1.18 22.46
N GLY A 94 2.53 1.20 21.83
CA GLY A 94 2.84 2.06 20.69
C GLY A 94 1.96 1.75 19.48
N ALA A 95 1.89 0.49 19.05
CA ALA A 95 1.08 0.07 17.91
C ALA A 95 -0.42 0.34 18.14
N THR A 96 -0.93 0.01 19.33
CA THR A 96 -2.32 0.24 19.72
C THR A 96 -2.64 1.74 19.76
N SER A 97 -1.76 2.56 20.34
CA SER A 97 -1.96 4.01 20.44
C SER A 97 -1.92 4.67 19.06
N ALA A 98 -0.98 4.28 18.19
CA ALA A 98 -0.90 4.79 16.81
C ALA A 98 -2.16 4.45 16.01
N ALA A 99 -2.68 3.22 16.15
CA ALA A 99 -3.92 2.81 15.51
C ALA A 99 -5.14 3.56 16.09
N ALA A 100 -5.21 3.74 17.41
CA ALA A 100 -6.28 4.49 18.07
C ALA A 100 -6.30 5.96 17.61
N VAL A 101 -5.15 6.63 17.59
CA VAL A 101 -5.00 8.01 17.08
C VAL A 101 -5.44 8.08 15.61
N SER A 102 -5.03 7.12 14.79
CA SER A 102 -5.46 7.07 13.38
C SER A 102 -6.97 6.91 13.24
N TYR A 103 -7.61 6.08 14.07
CA TYR A 103 -9.05 5.91 14.08
C TYR A 103 -9.77 7.18 14.52
N LEU A 104 -9.29 7.85 15.57
CA LEU A 104 -9.85 9.12 16.04
C LEU A 104 -9.75 10.21 14.98
N PHE A 105 -8.58 10.34 14.33
CA PHE A 105 -8.37 11.30 13.25
C PHE A 105 -9.30 11.06 12.05
N LEU A 106 -9.57 9.79 11.74
CA LEU A 106 -10.47 9.38 10.66
C LEU A 106 -11.95 9.32 11.08
N GLY A 107 -12.29 9.65 12.32
CA GLY A 107 -13.67 9.62 12.83
C GLY A 107 -14.25 8.21 13.06
N TYR A 108 -13.41 7.18 13.12
CA TYR A 108 -13.84 5.80 13.37
C TYR A 108 -13.89 5.45 14.86
N ARG A 109 -14.97 4.78 15.28
CA ARG A 109 -15.17 4.29 16.66
C ARG A 109 -15.26 2.76 16.68
N ARG A 110 -14.18 2.08 16.31
CA ARG A 110 -14.11 0.60 16.23
C ARG A 110 -13.05 0.08 17.19
N LEU A 111 -13.31 -1.02 17.89
CA LEU A 111 -12.32 -1.64 18.80
C LEU A 111 -11.20 -2.41 18.07
N SER A 112 -11.25 -2.49 16.74
CA SER A 112 -10.24 -3.21 15.95
C SER A 112 -8.82 -2.63 16.09
N PHE A 113 -8.66 -1.39 16.57
CA PHE A 113 -7.33 -0.84 16.89
C PHE A 113 -6.59 -1.65 17.97
N LEU A 114 -7.31 -2.39 18.83
CA LEU A 114 -6.72 -3.27 19.84
C LEU A 114 -5.94 -4.44 19.21
N PHE A 115 -6.27 -4.83 17.98
CA PHE A 115 -5.54 -5.86 17.24
C PHE A 115 -4.31 -5.31 16.51
N ALA A 116 -4.01 -4.02 16.62
CA ALA A 116 -2.89 -3.40 15.91
C ALA A 116 -1.53 -4.09 16.13
N PRO A 117 -1.14 -4.53 17.34
CA PRO A 117 0.12 -5.24 17.53
C PRO A 117 0.19 -6.52 16.69
N LEU A 118 -0.91 -7.29 16.66
CA LEU A 118 -1.02 -8.51 15.86
C LEU A 118 -1.02 -8.18 14.36
N SER A 119 -1.78 -7.16 13.94
CA SER A 119 -1.84 -6.74 12.54
C SER A 119 -0.47 -6.29 12.01
N VAL A 120 0.32 -5.57 12.81
CA VAL A 120 1.68 -5.18 12.44
C VAL A 120 2.57 -6.41 12.25
N LEU A 121 2.53 -7.37 13.17
CA LEU A 121 3.33 -8.59 13.08
C LEU A 121 2.92 -9.47 11.88
N VAL A 122 1.63 -9.59 11.59
CA VAL A 122 1.11 -10.30 10.40
C VAL A 122 1.43 -9.55 9.11
N GLY A 123 1.53 -8.21 9.15
CA GLY A 123 1.91 -7.39 8.01
C GLY A 123 3.31 -7.71 7.47
N ILE A 124 4.23 -8.16 8.32
CA ILE A 124 5.61 -8.48 7.95
C ILE A 124 5.70 -9.67 6.97
N PRO A 125 5.17 -10.87 7.27
CA PRO A 125 5.18 -11.96 6.30
C PRO A 125 4.35 -11.62 5.04
N LEU A 126 3.30 -10.82 5.15
CA LEU A 126 2.54 -10.34 3.97
C LEU A 126 3.36 -9.40 3.09
N LEU A 127 4.19 -8.52 3.68
CA LEU A 127 5.14 -7.69 2.94
C LEU A 127 6.11 -8.57 2.14
N TYR A 128 6.74 -9.55 2.80
CA TYR A 128 7.65 -10.48 2.13
C TYR A 128 6.95 -11.31 1.05
N TYR A 129 5.73 -11.76 1.32
CA TYR A 129 4.89 -12.43 0.32
C TYR A 129 4.68 -11.52 -0.89
N GLY A 130 4.32 -10.25 -0.70
CA GLY A 130 4.16 -9.28 -1.79
C GLY A 130 5.44 -9.02 -2.58
N LEU A 131 6.61 -9.02 -1.94
CA LEU A 131 7.90 -8.86 -2.61
C LEU A 131 8.20 -10.03 -3.54
N VAL A 132 7.98 -11.26 -3.06
CA VAL A 132 8.34 -12.50 -3.77
C VAL A 132 7.28 -12.94 -4.78
N LYS A 133 6.00 -12.71 -4.49
CA LYS A 133 4.88 -13.09 -5.37
C LYS A 133 5.03 -12.39 -6.72
N LYS A 134 4.88 -13.14 -7.81
CA LYS A 134 5.09 -12.62 -9.18
C LYS A 134 3.82 -12.06 -9.81
N THR A 135 2.66 -12.53 -9.36
CA THR A 135 1.37 -12.19 -9.94
C THR A 135 0.35 -11.79 -8.89
N PHE A 136 -0.63 -10.99 -9.26
CA PHE A 136 -1.74 -10.64 -8.39
C PHE A 136 -3.00 -10.38 -9.22
N ASP A 137 -4.15 -10.64 -8.62
CA ASP A 137 -5.45 -10.43 -9.26
C ASP A 137 -5.99 -9.04 -8.94
N TRP A 138 -6.44 -8.33 -9.98
CA TRP A 138 -7.04 -7.01 -9.83
C TRP A 138 -8.12 -6.76 -10.88
N GLY A 139 -9.30 -6.30 -10.46
CA GLY A 139 -10.38 -5.98 -11.40
C GLY A 139 -10.79 -7.14 -12.33
N GLY A 140 -10.65 -8.40 -11.88
CA GLY A 140 -10.98 -9.59 -12.66
C GLY A 140 -9.93 -10.03 -13.67
N ARG A 141 -8.70 -9.51 -13.59
CA ARG A 141 -7.56 -9.94 -14.42
C ARG A 141 -6.34 -10.23 -13.56
N THR A 142 -5.49 -11.14 -14.04
CA THR A 142 -4.22 -11.48 -13.40
C THR A 142 -3.08 -10.70 -14.05
N TYR A 143 -2.33 -9.98 -13.22
CA TYR A 143 -1.21 -9.16 -13.67
C TYR A 143 0.12 -9.73 -13.20
N ARG A 144 1.15 -9.57 -14.03
CA ARG A 144 2.56 -9.72 -13.68
C ARG A 144 3.25 -8.38 -13.89
N GLN A 145 3.83 -7.84 -12.81
CA GLN A 145 4.61 -6.61 -12.86
C GLN A 145 6.09 -6.93 -12.69
N GLU A 146 6.88 -6.68 -13.75
CA GLU A 146 8.32 -6.96 -13.79
C GLU A 146 9.16 -5.71 -13.54
N SER A 147 8.62 -4.54 -13.89
CA SER A 147 9.22 -3.23 -13.60
C SER A 147 8.15 -2.14 -13.45
N LYS A 148 8.57 -0.88 -13.28
CA LYS A 148 7.70 0.29 -13.10
C LYS A 148 6.69 0.47 -14.24
N PHE A 149 7.11 0.25 -15.49
CA PHE A 149 6.30 0.43 -16.70
C PHE A 149 6.17 -0.87 -17.51
N GLU A 150 6.40 -2.02 -16.88
CA GLU A 150 6.26 -3.32 -17.51
C GLU A 150 5.29 -4.19 -16.71
N VAL A 151 4.01 -4.01 -17.03
CA VAL A 151 2.91 -4.82 -16.50
C VAL A 151 2.27 -5.61 -17.63
N LYS A 152 2.23 -6.94 -17.48
CA LYS A 152 1.62 -7.88 -18.42
C LYS A 152 0.36 -8.48 -17.81
N VAL A 153 -0.71 -8.57 -18.57
CA VAL A 153 -1.84 -9.45 -18.26
C VAL A 153 -1.43 -10.86 -18.68
N VAL A 154 -1.60 -11.85 -17.80
CA VAL A 154 -1.10 -13.22 -18.02
C VAL A 154 -2.19 -14.28 -18.16
N ASP A 155 -3.45 -13.85 -18.12
CA ASP A 155 -4.65 -14.68 -18.26
C ASP A 155 -5.51 -14.22 -19.44
#